data_AF-A0AAD3REK3-F1
#
_entry.id   AF-A0AAD3REK3-F1
#
_cell.length_a   1.000
_cell.length_b   1.000
_cell.length_c   1.000
_cell.angle_alpha   90.00
_cell.angle_beta   90.00
_cell.angle_gamma   90.00
#
_symmetry.space_group_name_H-M   'P 1'
#
loop_
_entity.id
_entity.type
_entity.pdbx_description
1 polymer ?
#
loop_
_entity_poly.entity_id
_entity_poly.type
_entity_poly.pdbx_seq_one_letter_code
_entity_poly.pdbx_strand_id
1 'polypeptide(L)'
;MKTSDDTKKLSYNGKLFAKDLLYNQAFQASNVASLVHMISETYTEVSNKYLMDRVSSLGKLMAMDKEKPEFLHERLKLQESCQEAQRGILQLVLENKKEFEMKTDVRMKKIEDELKAILSAAPPEETERIKEIVQDGFSKEEEESYY
;
A
#
# COMPACT_ATOMS: atom_id res chain seq x y z
N MET A 1 -38.74 -30.93 14.47
CA MET A 1 -37.87 -30.03 15.26
C MET A 1 -36.56 -30.77 15.52
N LYS A 2 -35.54 -30.56 14.66
CA LYS A 2 -34.18 -31.09 14.86
C LYS A 2 -33.25 -29.89 14.88
N THR A 3 -33.12 -29.32 16.07
CA THR A 3 -32.24 -28.21 16.39
C THR A 3 -30.80 -28.70 16.47
N SER A 4 -29.89 -27.99 15.82
CA SER A 4 -28.57 -27.66 16.36
C SER A 4 -27.76 -28.82 16.98
N ASP A 5 -27.26 -29.75 16.16
CA ASP A 5 -26.18 -30.65 16.61
C ASP A 5 -25.05 -30.85 15.59
N ASP A 6 -25.26 -30.58 14.29
CA ASP A 6 -24.19 -30.72 13.29
C ASP A 6 -23.23 -29.52 13.25
N THR A 7 -23.54 -28.41 13.91
CA THR A 7 -22.65 -27.24 14.02
C THR A 7 -21.55 -27.40 15.09
N LYS A 8 -21.55 -28.50 15.87
CA LYS A 8 -20.56 -28.73 16.95
C LYS A 8 -19.26 -29.42 16.51
N LYS A 9 -19.04 -29.67 15.21
CA LYS A 9 -17.86 -30.43 14.74
C LYS A 9 -16.88 -29.63 13.86
N LEU A 10 -16.58 -28.39 14.25
CA LEU A 10 -15.30 -27.74 13.96
C LEU A 10 -14.71 -27.23 15.28
N SER A 11 -14.32 -28.15 16.16
CA SER A 11 -13.57 -27.80 17.36
C SER A 11 -12.22 -27.23 16.93
N TYR A 12 -12.06 -25.91 17.04
CA TYR A 12 -10.76 -25.26 17.05
C TYR A 12 -9.85 -26.04 18.00
N ASN A 13 -8.74 -26.57 17.48
CA ASN A 13 -7.86 -27.47 18.22
C ASN A 13 -6.45 -26.89 18.23
N GLY A 14 -5.57 -27.45 19.08
CA GLY A 14 -4.20 -26.94 19.22
C GLY A 14 -3.40 -26.90 17.91
N LYS A 15 -3.72 -27.75 16.93
CA LYS A 15 -3.08 -27.74 15.61
C LYS A 15 -3.57 -26.57 14.74
N LEU A 16 -4.86 -26.23 14.80
CA LEU A 16 -5.41 -25.04 14.14
C LEU A 16 -4.88 -23.75 14.80
N PHE A 17 -4.77 -23.72 16.12
CA PHE A 17 -4.15 -22.60 16.84
C PHE A 17 -2.68 -22.40 16.46
N ALA A 18 -1.87 -23.46 16.46
CA ALA A 18 -0.47 -23.38 16.04
C ALA A 18 -0.33 -22.98 14.57
N LYS A 19 -1.24 -23.45 13.70
CA LYS A 19 -1.33 -23.02 12.31
C LYS A 19 -1.57 -21.51 12.24
N ASP A 20 -2.63 -20.99 12.86
CA ASP A 20 -2.97 -19.56 12.82
C ASP A 20 -1.86 -18.68 13.40
N LEU A 21 -1.21 -19.12 14.47
CA LEU A 21 -0.06 -18.42 15.05
C LEU A 21 1.09 -18.29 14.05
N LEU A 22 1.45 -19.39 13.37
CA LEU A 22 2.49 -19.38 12.34
C LEU A 22 2.10 -18.52 11.13
N TYR A 23 0.84 -18.60 10.69
CA TYR A 23 0.33 -17.76 9.60
C TYR A 23 0.39 -16.28 9.96
N ASN A 24 -0.08 -15.89 11.14
CA ASN A 24 -0.04 -14.50 11.60
C ASN A 24 1.39 -13.97 11.72
N GLN A 25 2.29 -14.76 12.30
CA GLN A 25 3.70 -14.38 12.42
C GLN A 25 4.36 -14.20 11.05
N ALA A 26 4.15 -15.15 10.13
CA ALA A 26 4.68 -15.06 8.78
C ALA A 26 4.07 -13.89 7.99
N PHE A 27 2.77 -13.62 8.16
CA PHE A 27 2.08 -12.50 7.56
C PHE A 27 2.65 -11.16 8.02
N GLN A 28 2.78 -10.97 9.34
CA GLN A 28 3.37 -9.74 9.91
C GLN A 28 4.83 -9.56 9.46
N ALA A 29 5.65 -10.62 9.53
CA ALA A 29 7.02 -10.57 9.08
C ALA A 29 7.13 -10.19 7.59
N SER A 30 6.25 -10.73 6.75
CA SER A 30 6.19 -10.42 5.31
C SER A 30 5.80 -8.97 5.06
N ASN A 31 4.86 -8.42 5.84
CA ASN A 31 4.46 -7.02 5.73
C ASN A 31 5.61 -6.08 6.10
N VAL A 32 6.30 -6.35 7.21
CA VAL A 32 7.46 -5.57 7.65
C VAL A 32 8.59 -5.66 6.62
N ALA A 33 8.92 -6.86 6.15
CA ALA A 33 9.95 -7.06 5.13
C ALA A 33 9.63 -6.31 3.84
N SER A 34 8.38 -6.35 3.38
CA SER A 34 7.93 -5.63 2.18
C SER A 34 8.04 -4.11 2.35
N LEU A 35 7.67 -3.57 3.51
CA LEU A 35 7.79 -2.14 3.81
C LEU A 35 9.25 -1.69 3.83
N VAL A 36 10.10 -2.43 4.55
CA VAL A 36 11.54 -2.14 4.63
C VAL A 36 12.18 -2.20 3.25
N HIS A 37 11.81 -3.19 2.44
CA HIS A 37 12.28 -3.32 1.07
C HIS A 37 11.90 -2.10 0.23
N MET A 38 10.62 -1.69 0.24
CA MET A 38 10.14 -0.53 -0.53
C MET A 38 10.88 0.76 -0.14
N ILE A 39 11.07 1.02 1.15
CA ILE A 39 11.78 2.21 1.63
C ILE A 39 13.25 2.15 1.22
N SER A 40 13.90 1.01 1.43
CA SER A 40 15.33 0.84 1.15
C SER A 40 15.62 0.94 -0.34
N GLU A 41 14.78 0.31 -1.17
CA GLU A 41 14.87 0.36 -2.63
C GLU A 41 14.73 1.81 -3.11
N THR A 42 13.65 2.50 -2.70
CA THR A 42 13.43 3.91 -3.05
C THR A 42 14.60 4.79 -2.61
N TYR A 43 15.14 4.57 -1.39
CA TYR A 43 16.30 5.31 -0.91
C TYR A 43 17.54 5.06 -1.77
N THR A 44 17.86 3.80 -2.05
CA THR A 44 19.05 3.46 -2.86
C THR A 44 18.94 4.03 -4.27
N GLU A 45 17.75 4.00 -4.86
CA GLU A 45 17.49 4.60 -6.17
C GLU A 45 17.65 6.12 -6.13
N VAL A 46 17.05 6.78 -5.14
CA VAL A 46 17.17 8.24 -4.97
C VAL A 46 18.62 8.64 -4.73
N SER A 47 19.32 7.92 -3.85
CA SER A 47 20.71 8.18 -3.53
C SER A 47 21.59 8.09 -4.77
N ASN A 48 21.52 6.97 -5.48
CA ASN A 48 22.38 6.70 -6.63
C ASN A 48 22.07 7.63 -7.81
N LYS A 49 20.79 7.88 -8.12
CA LYS A 49 20.41 8.67 -9.30
C LYS A 49 20.46 10.18 -9.09
N TYR A 50 20.18 10.65 -7.87
CA TYR A 50 19.91 12.08 -7.64
C TYR A 50 20.80 12.75 -6.60
N LEU A 51 21.37 12.00 -5.63
CA LEU A 51 22.13 12.60 -4.53
C LEU A 51 23.64 12.48 -4.69
N MET A 52 24.16 11.30 -5.06
CA MET A 52 25.61 11.02 -5.02
C MET A 52 26.42 11.97 -5.90
N ASP A 53 25.98 12.22 -7.13
CA ASP A 53 26.65 13.16 -8.04
C ASP A 53 26.64 14.60 -7.52
N ARG A 54 25.57 14.99 -6.82
CA ARG A 54 25.41 16.35 -6.27
C ARG A 54 26.28 16.53 -5.04
N VAL A 55 26.36 15.52 -4.17
CA VAL A 55 27.27 15.53 -3.01
C VAL A 55 28.73 15.61 -3.48
N SER A 56 29.10 14.85 -4.50
CA SER A 56 30.42 14.92 -5.12
C SER A 56 30.70 16.31 -5.72
N SER A 57 29.74 16.87 -6.47
CA SER A 57 29.85 18.20 -7.08
C SER A 57 29.96 19.32 -6.03
N LEU A 58 29.23 19.21 -4.92
CA LEU A 58 29.35 20.13 -3.79
C LEU A 58 30.74 20.04 -3.15
N GLY A 59 31.26 18.82 -2.94
CA GLY A 59 32.62 18.61 -2.43
C GLY A 59 33.68 19.28 -3.31
N LYS A 60 33.54 19.14 -4.64
CA LYS A 60 34.39 19.85 -5.60
C LYS A 60 34.27 21.37 -5.46
N LEU A 61 33.04 21.90 -5.39
CA LEU A 61 32.80 23.34 -5.26
C LEU A 61 33.40 23.93 -3.97
N MET A 62 33.34 23.19 -2.86
CA MET A 62 33.90 23.60 -1.57
C MET A 62 35.43 23.71 -1.58
N ALA A 63 36.11 23.00 -2.49
CA ALA A 63 37.56 23.04 -2.67
C ALA A 63 38.02 24.09 -3.69
N MET A 64 37.10 24.76 -4.40
CA MET A 64 37.42 25.77 -5.40
C MET A 64 37.69 27.14 -4.77
N ASP A 65 38.56 27.90 -5.43
CA ASP A 65 38.79 29.31 -5.14
C ASP A 65 37.62 30.16 -5.63
N LYS A 66 37.08 31.03 -4.77
CA LYS A 66 35.90 31.85 -5.05
C LYS A 66 36.18 33.00 -6.02
N GLU A 67 37.43 33.43 -6.11
CA GLU A 67 37.84 34.54 -6.99
C GLU A 67 37.95 34.11 -8.45
N LYS A 68 37.90 32.79 -8.71
CA LYS A 68 37.98 32.22 -10.05
C LYS A 68 36.61 32.22 -10.74
N PRO A 69 36.52 32.65 -12.01
CA PRO A 69 35.24 32.69 -12.73
C PRO A 69 34.58 31.30 -12.87
N GLU A 70 35.36 30.22 -12.85
CA GLU A 70 34.88 28.84 -12.89
C GLU A 70 34.02 28.49 -11.66
N PHE A 71 34.24 29.15 -10.51
CA PHE A 71 33.44 28.94 -9.31
C PHE A 71 31.97 29.27 -9.55
N LEU A 72 31.69 30.41 -10.19
CA LEU A 72 30.33 30.84 -10.45
C LEU A 72 29.61 29.86 -11.39
N HIS A 73 30.32 29.37 -12.41
CA HIS A 73 29.79 28.39 -13.35
C HIS A 73 29.44 27.07 -12.65
N GLU A 74 30.36 26.50 -11.86
CA GLU A 74 30.13 25.24 -11.15
C GLU A 74 29.02 25.37 -10.09
N ARG A 75 28.92 26.54 -9.43
CA ARG A 75 27.84 26.85 -8.48
C ARG A 75 26.46 26.85 -9.17
N LEU A 76 26.34 27.54 -10.31
CA LEU A 76 25.09 27.60 -11.07
C LEU A 76 24.69 26.22 -11.58
N LYS A 77 25.66 25.48 -12.14
CA LYS A 77 25.45 24.09 -12.59
C LYS A 77 24.96 23.21 -11.44
N LEU A 78 25.59 23.29 -10.26
CA LEU A 78 25.14 22.55 -9.08
C LEU A 78 23.69 22.92 -8.73
N GLN A 79 23.36 24.21 -8.70
CA GLN A 79 22.01 24.68 -8.40
C GLN A 79 20.95 24.13 -9.37
N GLU A 80 21.17 24.24 -10.68
CA GLU A 80 20.26 23.71 -11.71
C GLU A 80 20.09 22.20 -11.57
N SER A 81 21.20 21.51 -11.34
CA SER A 81 21.25 20.06 -11.23
C SER A 81 20.55 19.54 -9.95
N CYS A 82 20.52 20.34 -8.88
CA CYS A 82 19.72 20.07 -7.68
C CYS A 82 18.22 20.27 -7.93
N GLN A 83 17.83 21.29 -8.69
CA GLN A 83 16.42 21.50 -9.07
C GLN A 83 15.90 20.37 -9.97
N GLU A 84 16.73 19.91 -10.91
CA GLU A 84 16.41 18.74 -11.74
C GLU A 84 16.28 17.47 -10.90
N ALA A 85 17.23 17.23 -9.99
CA ALA A 85 17.16 16.11 -9.06
C ALA A 85 15.87 16.14 -8.22
N GLN A 86 15.48 17.30 -7.70
CA GLN A 86 14.24 17.45 -6.94
C GLN A 86 13.00 17.09 -7.77
N ARG A 87 12.93 17.56 -9.03
CA ARG A 87 11.82 17.20 -9.94
C ARG A 87 11.81 15.70 -10.24
N GLY A 88 12.98 15.12 -10.49
CA GLY A 88 13.12 13.68 -10.75
C GLY A 88 12.66 12.82 -9.57
N ILE A 89 13.07 13.19 -8.35
CA ILE A 89 12.63 12.50 -7.11
C ILE A 89 11.11 12.60 -6.96
N LEU A 90 10.52 13.77 -7.18
CA LEU A 90 9.07 13.95 -7.09
C LEU A 90 8.34 13.03 -8.10
N GLN A 91 8.81 13.00 -9.35
CA GLN A 91 8.24 12.14 -10.38
C GLN A 91 8.35 10.65 -9.99
N LEU A 92 9.52 10.21 -9.52
CA LEU A 92 9.73 8.83 -9.07
C LEU A 92 8.75 8.44 -7.95
N VAL A 93 8.56 9.32 -6.96
CA VAL A 93 7.62 9.06 -5.86
C VAL A 93 6.17 8.96 -6.36
N LEU A 94 5.77 9.80 -7.31
CA LEU A 94 4.43 9.75 -7.92
C LEU A 94 4.23 8.46 -8.71
N GLU A 95 5.25 8.02 -9.45
CA GLU A 95 5.22 6.75 -10.19
C GLU A 95 5.14 5.55 -9.24
N ASN A 96 5.96 5.51 -8.20
CA ASN A 96 5.93 4.46 -7.18
C ASN A 96 4.58 4.39 -6.47
N LYS A 97 3.98 5.55 -6.16
CA LYS A 97 2.63 5.62 -5.57
C LYS A 97 1.59 4.99 -6.50
N LYS A 98 1.58 5.39 -7.77
CA LYS A 98 0.64 4.86 -8.77
C LYS A 98 0.79 3.35 -8.96
N GLU A 99 2.04 2.86 -9.01
CA GLU A 99 2.31 1.43 -9.13
C GLU A 99 1.84 0.66 -7.88
N PHE A 100 2.05 1.23 -6.70
CA PHE A 100 1.57 0.65 -5.44
C PHE A 100 0.04 0.55 -5.39
N GLU A 101 -0.67 1.62 -5.76
CA GLU A 101 -2.15 1.63 -5.84
C GLU A 101 -2.64 0.56 -6.81
N MET A 102 -2.11 0.51 -8.03
CA MET A 102 -2.47 -0.50 -9.02
C MET A 102 -2.23 -1.93 -8.50
N LYS A 103 -1.07 -2.19 -7.89
CA LYS A 103 -0.76 -3.52 -7.31
C LYS A 103 -1.72 -3.88 -6.18
N THR A 104 -2.14 -2.90 -5.38
CA THR A 104 -3.09 -3.09 -4.28
C THR A 104 -4.48 -3.42 -4.82
N ASP A 105 -4.96 -2.69 -5.82
CA ASP A 105 -6.26 -2.94 -6.46
C ASP A 105 -6.33 -4.33 -7.09
N VAL A 106 -5.26 -4.74 -7.78
CA VAL A 106 -5.16 -6.10 -8.36
C VAL A 106 -5.22 -7.17 -7.28
N ARG A 107 -4.52 -6.96 -6.16
CA ARG A 107 -4.55 -7.91 -5.03
C ARG A 107 -5.92 -7.95 -4.36
N MET A 108 -6.57 -6.80 -4.16
CA MET A 108 -7.91 -6.73 -3.58
C MET A 108 -8.91 -7.48 -4.44
N LYS A 109 -8.91 -7.23 -5.76
CA LYS A 109 -9.80 -7.92 -6.70
C LYS A 109 -9.61 -9.43 -6.66
N LYS A 110 -8.36 -9.91 -6.60
CA LYS A 110 -8.07 -11.34 -6.47
C LYS A 110 -8.65 -11.93 -5.17
N ILE A 111 -8.51 -11.21 -4.05
CA ILE A 111 -9.08 -11.64 -2.75
C ILE A 111 -10.61 -11.68 -2.84
N GLU A 112 -11.24 -10.66 -3.44
CA GLU A 112 -12.69 -10.65 -3.64
C GLU A 112 -13.17 -11.81 -4.52
N ASP A 113 -12.47 -12.11 -5.61
CA ASP A 113 -12.81 -13.20 -6.52
C ASP A 113 -12.67 -14.57 -5.84
N GLU A 114 -11.58 -14.79 -5.09
CA GLU A 114 -11.36 -16.01 -4.31
C GLU A 114 -12.40 -16.15 -3.18
N LEU A 115 -12.73 -15.05 -2.50
CA LEU A 115 -13.77 -15.04 -1.45
C LEU A 115 -15.15 -15.37 -2.04
N LYS A 116 -15.54 -14.73 -3.14
CA LYS A 116 -16.80 -15.01 -3.86
C LYS A 116 -16.88 -16.47 -4.32
N ALA A 117 -15.77 -17.08 -4.72
CA ALA A 117 -15.74 -18.48 -5.14
C ALA A 117 -15.95 -19.48 -3.99
N ILE A 118 -15.58 -19.11 -2.75
CA ILE A 118 -15.70 -19.94 -1.55
C ILE A 118 -17.03 -19.71 -0.83
N LEU A 119 -17.60 -18.50 -0.95
CA LEU A 119 -18.94 -18.20 -0.45
C LEU A 119 -19.96 -19.05 -1.22
N SER A 120 -20.65 -19.96 -0.51
CA SER A 120 -21.82 -20.66 -1.05
C SER A 120 -22.86 -19.63 -1.50
N ALA A 121 -23.46 -19.82 -2.67
CA ALA A 121 -24.58 -18.99 -3.11
C ALA A 121 -25.64 -18.96 -1.99
N ALA A 122 -25.94 -17.76 -1.48
CA ALA A 122 -26.94 -17.59 -0.45
C ALA A 122 -28.27 -18.18 -0.96
N PRO A 123 -29.02 -18.93 -0.13
CA PRO A 123 -30.34 -19.42 -0.51
C PRO A 123 -31.19 -18.22 -0.98
N PRO A 124 -31.99 -18.36 -2.05
CA PRO A 124 -32.76 -17.25 -2.61
C PRO A 124 -33.68 -16.59 -1.58
N GLU A 125 -34.21 -17.35 -0.62
CA GLU A 125 -35.03 -16.81 0.46
C GLU A 125 -34.27 -15.93 1.45
N GLU A 126 -32.98 -16.22 1.69
CA GLU A 126 -32.14 -15.44 2.60
C GLU A 126 -31.63 -14.16 1.92
N THR A 127 -31.36 -14.24 0.61
CA THR A 127 -31.03 -13.05 -0.19
C THR A 127 -32.21 -12.10 -0.36
N GLU A 128 -33.44 -12.60 -0.57
CA GLU A 128 -34.63 -11.74 -0.64
C GLU A 128 -34.95 -11.09 0.72
N ARG A 129 -34.84 -11.82 1.85
CA ARG A 129 -34.98 -11.21 3.18
C ARG A 129 -33.94 -10.13 3.46
N ILE A 130 -32.68 -10.36 3.08
CA ILE A 130 -31.63 -9.35 3.25
C ILE A 130 -31.92 -8.12 2.37
N LYS A 131 -32.41 -8.30 1.13
CA LYS A 131 -32.82 -7.17 0.27
C LYS A 131 -33.99 -6.38 0.87
N GLU A 132 -35.01 -7.05 1.39
CA GLU A 132 -36.15 -6.39 2.06
C GLU A 132 -35.69 -5.59 3.28
N ILE A 133 -34.83 -6.17 4.13
CA ILE A 133 -34.30 -5.48 5.32
C ILE A 133 -33.47 -4.25 4.92
N VAL A 134 -32.65 -4.36 3.85
CA VAL A 134 -31.83 -3.25 3.37
C VAL A 134 -32.70 -2.14 2.75
N GLN A 135 -33.72 -2.48 1.96
CA GLN A 135 -34.66 -1.49 1.42
C GLN A 135 -35.46 -0.78 2.52
N ASP A 136 -35.98 -1.52 3.49
CA ASP A 136 -36.73 -0.96 4.62
C ASP A 136 -35.85 -0.05 5.49
N GLY A 137 -34.55 -0.37 5.62
CA GLY A 137 -33.56 0.49 6.28
C GLY A 137 -33.33 1.82 5.55
N PHE A 138 -33.12 1.80 4.23
CA PHE A 138 -32.93 3.02 3.43
C PHE A 138 -34.19 3.89 3.37
N SER A 139 -35.38 3.30 3.31
CA SER A 139 -36.64 4.06 3.33
C SER A 139 -36.91 4.74 4.67
N LYS A 140 -36.50 4.14 5.79
CA LYS A 140 -36.62 4.75 7.12
C LYS A 140 -35.63 5.89 7.35
N GLU A 141 -34.40 5.77 6.86
CA GLU A 141 -33.40 6.86 6.90
C GLU A 141 -33.84 8.06 6.05
N GLU A 142 -34.51 7.83 4.92
CA GLU A 142 -35.10 8.90 4.11
C GLU A 142 -36.29 9.58 4.81
N GLU A 143 -37.15 8.85 5.53
CA GLU A 143 -38.27 9.42 6.29
C GLU A 143 -37.84 10.23 7.52
N GLU A 144 -36.76 9.83 8.21
CA GLU A 144 -36.21 10.60 9.35
C GLU A 144 -35.44 11.86 8.92
N SER A 145 -34.98 11.95 7.67
CA SER A 145 -34.30 13.15 7.14
C SER A 145 -35.24 14.31 6.78
N TYR A 146 -36.56 14.09 6.81
CA TYR A 146 -37.58 15.11 6.47
C TYR A 146 -38.28 15.73 7.69
N TYR A 147 -37.81 15.47 8.92
CA TYR A 147 -38.28 16.10 10.16
C TYR A 147 -37.23 17.00 10.82
#